data_AF-A0A1A9S7H9-F1
#
_entry.id   AF-A0A1A9S7H9-F1
#
_cell.length_a   1.000
_cell.length_b   1.000
_cell.length_c   1.000
_cell.angle_alpha   90.00
_cell.angle_beta   90.00
_cell.angle_gamma   90.00
#
_symmetry.space_group_name_H-M   'P 1'
#
loop_
_entity.id
_entity.type
_entity.pdbx_description
1 polymer ?
#
loop_
_entity_poly.entity_id
_entity_poly.type
_entity_poly.pdbx_seq_one_letter_code
_entity_poly.pdbx_strand_id
1 'polypeptide(L)'
;MDKDLLEKIILVVFSTSLGWLISQLTGFAKTYFERKKIIKLLYEELSDIQKEVERILHYHARNLQLYGANKIGQYAMIGISNPIYTNYYKDTLLILNQNQRISFQMIHKLVHELLNKLSIEHEKAQDMYRRDGITSSIKIQGEEIGELSKAGYFNCLTLNWHINFHLINKIDPDLSLYSKTHADYLIFLETINEKIEELIASGKNIKTEDFEKIYHEYYFSSVKQA
;
A
#
# COMPACT_ATOMS: atom_id res chain seq x y z
N MET A 1 -64.68 -6.12 -30.65
CA MET A 1 -63.89 -5.48 -29.59
C MET A 1 -64.04 -3.99 -29.77
N ASP A 2 -64.54 -3.29 -28.75
CA ASP A 2 -64.79 -1.85 -28.83
C ASP A 2 -63.46 -1.10 -29.03
N LYS A 3 -63.42 -0.12 -29.93
CA LYS A 3 -62.18 0.63 -30.22
C LYS A 3 -61.61 1.29 -28.95
N ASP A 4 -62.49 1.76 -28.08
CA ASP A 4 -62.15 2.35 -26.77
C ASP A 4 -61.44 1.33 -25.84
N LEU A 5 -61.86 0.06 -25.87
CA LEU A 5 -61.22 -0.99 -25.07
C LEU A 5 -59.81 -1.30 -25.59
N LEU A 6 -59.63 -1.35 -26.91
CA LEU A 6 -58.32 -1.57 -27.55
C LEU A 6 -57.35 -0.42 -27.21
N GLU A 7 -57.80 0.83 -27.31
CA GLU A 7 -56.99 2.01 -26.99
C GLU A 7 -56.54 2.04 -25.52
N LYS A 8 -57.44 1.71 -24.59
CA LYS A 8 -57.12 1.59 -23.16
C LYS A 8 -56.11 0.49 -22.88
N ILE A 9 -56.25 -0.68 -23.51
CA ILE A 9 -55.29 -1.78 -23.38
C ILE A 9 -53.92 -1.36 -23.90
N ILE A 10 -53.85 -0.72 -25.08
CA ILE A 10 -52.59 -0.24 -25.66
C ILE A 10 -51.93 0.78 -24.73
N LEU A 11 -52.70 1.72 -24.18
CA LEU A 11 -52.16 2.76 -23.29
C LEU A 11 -51.64 2.18 -21.97
N VAL A 12 -52.33 1.21 -21.38
CA VAL A 12 -51.88 0.50 -20.18
C VAL A 12 -50.61 -0.31 -20.46
N VAL A 13 -50.56 -1.03 -21.58
CA VAL A 13 -49.38 -1.82 -21.96
C VAL A 13 -48.20 -0.89 -22.22
N PHE A 14 -48.39 0.17 -23.00
CA PHE A 14 -47.31 1.11 -23.32
C PHE A 14 -46.78 1.83 -22.08
N SER A 15 -47.67 2.33 -21.21
CA SER A 15 -47.25 3.00 -19.96
C SER A 15 -46.51 2.04 -19.02
N THR A 16 -46.99 0.80 -18.89
CA THR A 16 -46.32 -0.23 -18.07
C THR A 16 -44.95 -0.61 -18.65
N SER A 17 -44.86 -0.83 -19.96
CA SER A 17 -43.59 -1.13 -20.65
C SER A 17 -42.60 0.03 -20.56
N LEU A 18 -43.06 1.27 -20.71
CA LEU A 18 -42.23 2.46 -20.59
C LEU A 18 -41.70 2.63 -19.17
N GLY A 19 -42.57 2.45 -18.16
CA GLY A 19 -42.17 2.46 -16.74
C GLY A 19 -41.13 1.39 -16.42
N TRP A 20 -41.30 0.18 -16.93
CA TRP A 20 -40.32 -0.90 -16.80
C TRP A 20 -38.98 -0.54 -17.45
N LEU A 21 -38.99 -0.01 -18.68
CA LEU A 21 -37.78 0.39 -19.40
C LEU A 21 -37.02 1.52 -18.69
N ILE A 22 -37.73 2.53 -18.17
CA ILE A 22 -37.12 3.60 -17.37
C ILE A 22 -36.49 3.04 -16.10
N SER A 23 -37.16 2.09 -15.43
CA SER A 23 -36.62 1.41 -14.23
C SER A 23 -35.33 0.65 -14.54
N GLN A 24 -35.27 -0.07 -15.67
CA GLN A 24 -34.04 -0.76 -16.10
C GLN A 24 -32.91 0.21 -16.42
N LEU A 25 -33.20 1.29 -17.16
CA LEU A 25 -32.20 2.30 -17.51
C LEU A 25 -31.65 3.02 -16.26
N THR A 26 -32.51 3.38 -15.32
CA THR A 26 -32.09 3.99 -14.05
C THR A 26 -31.27 3.03 -13.19
N GLY A 27 -31.64 1.75 -13.14
CA GLY A 27 -30.83 0.70 -12.50
C GLY A 27 -29.44 0.59 -13.12
N PHE A 28 -29.35 0.50 -14.45
CA PHE A 28 -28.08 0.43 -15.17
C PHE A 28 -27.22 1.69 -14.93
N ALA A 29 -27.81 2.87 -15.04
CA ALA A 29 -27.12 4.13 -14.80
C ALA A 29 -26.58 4.21 -13.37
N LYS A 30 -27.39 3.85 -12.37
CA LYS A 30 -26.98 3.83 -10.96
C LYS A 30 -25.78 2.90 -10.75
N THR A 31 -25.86 1.65 -11.22
CA THR A 31 -24.75 0.70 -11.12
C THR A 31 -23.50 1.20 -11.83
N TYR A 32 -23.64 1.82 -13.00
CA TYR A 32 -22.51 2.41 -13.72
C TYR A 32 -21.82 3.53 -12.93
N PHE A 33 -22.60 4.44 -12.35
CA PHE A 33 -22.07 5.52 -11.51
C PHE A 33 -21.42 4.99 -10.23
N GLU A 34 -22.03 4.01 -9.56
CA GLU A 34 -21.46 3.37 -8.37
C GLU A 34 -20.10 2.75 -8.68
N ARG A 35 -19.99 1.97 -9.76
CA ARG A 35 -18.71 1.36 -10.13
C ARG A 35 -17.65 2.39 -10.50
N LYS A 36 -18.01 3.46 -11.22
CA LYS A 36 -17.09 4.57 -11.50
C LYS A 36 -16.60 5.25 -10.23
N LYS A 37 -17.50 5.45 -9.26
CA LYS A 37 -17.15 6.02 -7.95
C LYS A 37 -16.19 5.10 -7.20
N ILE A 38 -16.43 3.79 -7.17
CA ILE A 38 -15.53 2.83 -6.51
C ILE A 38 -14.16 2.84 -7.17
N ILE A 39 -14.08 2.84 -8.51
CA ILE A 39 -12.79 2.93 -9.22
C ILE A 39 -12.03 4.19 -8.81
N LYS A 40 -12.70 5.33 -8.76
CA LYS A 40 -12.09 6.58 -8.28
C LYS A 40 -11.55 6.42 -6.85
N LEU A 41 -12.34 5.84 -5.95
CA LEU A 41 -11.93 5.61 -4.55
C LEU A 41 -10.76 4.62 -4.44
N LEU A 42 -10.68 3.62 -5.31
CA LEU A 42 -9.53 2.69 -5.36
C LEU A 42 -8.25 3.45 -5.71
N TYR A 43 -8.29 4.36 -6.69
CA TYR A 43 -7.12 5.18 -7.03
C TYR A 43 -6.74 6.17 -5.93
N GLU A 44 -7.73 6.75 -5.23
CA GLU A 44 -7.48 7.60 -4.06
C GLU A 44 -6.84 6.79 -2.93
N GLU A 45 -7.36 5.59 -2.65
CA GLU A 45 -6.76 4.66 -1.67
C GLU A 45 -5.32 4.30 -2.04
N LEU A 46 -4.99 4.06 -3.31
CA LEU A 46 -3.60 3.84 -3.73
C LEU A 46 -2.68 5.02 -3.39
N SER A 47 -3.16 6.25 -3.59
CA SER A 47 -2.38 7.45 -3.24
C SER A 47 -2.20 7.62 -1.73
N ASP A 48 -3.19 7.22 -0.95
CA ASP A 48 -3.10 7.26 0.51
C ASP A 48 -2.17 6.16 1.05
N ILE A 49 -2.28 4.93 0.50
CA ILE A 49 -1.34 3.83 0.76
C ILE A 49 0.08 4.29 0.45
N GLN A 50 0.33 4.95 -0.68
CA GLN A 50 1.65 5.45 -1.02
C GLN A 50 2.25 6.36 0.07
N LYS A 51 1.48 7.32 0.57
CA LYS A 51 1.92 8.23 1.64
C LYS A 51 2.17 7.47 2.94
N GLU A 52 1.36 6.46 3.25
CA GLU A 52 1.60 5.60 4.41
C GLU A 52 2.88 4.77 4.26
N VAL A 53 3.14 4.22 3.07
CA VAL A 53 4.39 3.51 2.75
C VAL A 53 5.60 4.42 2.92
N GLU A 54 5.55 5.66 2.44
CA GLU A 54 6.63 6.63 2.62
C GLU A 54 6.95 6.90 4.09
N ARG A 55 5.92 6.99 4.94
CA ARG A 55 6.13 7.11 6.39
C ARG A 55 6.78 5.85 6.94
N ILE A 56 6.28 4.67 6.58
CA ILE A 56 6.82 3.37 7.04
C ILE A 56 8.28 3.18 6.61
N LEU A 57 8.65 3.64 5.41
CA LEU A 57 10.03 3.61 4.92
C LEU A 57 11.02 4.29 5.86
N HIS A 58 10.65 5.43 6.45
CA HIS A 58 11.52 6.13 7.41
C HIS A 58 11.80 5.28 8.66
N TYR A 59 10.82 4.51 9.12
CA TYR A 59 10.99 3.63 10.28
C TYR A 59 11.89 2.44 9.96
N HIS A 60 11.69 1.79 8.81
CA HIS A 60 12.59 0.73 8.39
C HIS A 60 14.01 1.24 8.14
N ALA A 61 14.16 2.41 7.51
CA ALA A 61 15.48 3.04 7.32
C ALA A 61 16.18 3.28 8.66
N ARG A 62 15.45 3.80 9.65
CA ARG A 62 15.97 4.01 11.00
C ARG A 62 16.37 2.70 11.68
N ASN A 63 15.55 1.65 11.55
CA ASN A 63 15.87 0.34 12.10
C ASN A 63 17.09 -0.30 11.43
N LEU A 64 17.29 -0.10 10.12
CA LEU A 64 18.49 -0.54 9.41
C LEU A 64 19.76 0.18 9.89
N GLN A 65 19.66 1.49 10.15
CA GLN A 65 20.76 2.25 10.77
C GLN A 65 21.09 1.74 12.17
N LEU A 66 20.07 1.49 12.99
CA LEU A 66 20.25 0.92 14.34
C LEU A 66 20.85 -0.48 14.28
N TYR A 67 20.41 -1.30 13.33
CA TYR A 67 20.97 -2.62 13.07
C TYR A 67 22.46 -2.53 12.72
N GLY A 68 22.85 -1.60 11.84
CA GLY A 68 24.26 -1.31 11.54
C GLY A 68 25.08 -0.88 12.76
N ALA A 69 24.46 -0.21 13.73
CA ALA A 69 25.07 0.17 15.01
C ALA A 69 25.08 -0.98 16.06
N ASN A 70 24.64 -2.19 15.68
CA ASN A 70 24.40 -3.33 16.60
C ASN A 70 23.41 -3.00 17.72
N LYS A 71 22.34 -2.29 17.38
CA LYS A 71 21.25 -1.88 18.28
C LYS A 71 19.90 -2.38 17.76
N ILE A 72 18.92 -2.42 18.66
CA ILE A 72 17.54 -2.82 18.35
C ILE A 72 16.66 -1.56 18.33
N GLY A 73 15.83 -1.43 17.30
CA GLY A 73 14.82 -0.37 17.21
C GLY A 73 13.80 -0.40 18.35
N GLN A 74 13.26 0.77 18.69
CA GLN A 74 12.34 0.91 19.82
C GLN A 74 10.87 0.63 19.45
N TYR A 75 10.52 0.55 18.17
CA TYR A 75 9.13 0.31 17.78
C TYR A 75 9.04 -0.05 16.29
N ALA A 76 7.97 -0.74 15.93
CA ALA A 76 7.55 -0.94 14.55
C ALA A 76 6.33 -0.05 14.25
N MET A 77 6.12 0.29 12.98
CA MET A 77 4.87 0.91 12.55
C MET A 77 3.73 -0.10 12.51
N ILE A 78 2.52 0.40 12.73
CA ILE A 78 1.28 -0.30 12.43
C ILE A 78 1.16 -0.42 10.91
N GLY A 79 0.64 -1.55 10.42
CA GLY A 79 0.51 -1.72 8.99
C GLY A 79 -0.63 -0.92 8.35
N ILE A 80 -0.70 -1.04 7.04
CA ILE A 80 -1.48 -0.17 6.15
C ILE A 80 -2.92 -0.68 6.05
N SER A 81 -3.88 0.25 6.10
CA SER A 81 -5.30 -0.04 5.92
C SER A 81 -5.73 0.12 4.46
N ASN A 82 -6.47 -0.84 3.92
CA ASN A 82 -7.00 -0.81 2.54
C ASN A 82 -8.50 -1.20 2.47
N PRO A 83 -9.39 -0.44 3.14
CA PRO A 83 -10.80 -0.79 3.26
C PRO A 83 -11.58 -0.73 1.94
N ILE A 84 -11.22 0.13 0.99
CA ILE A 84 -11.91 0.26 -0.28
C ILE A 84 -11.67 -0.97 -1.13
N TYR A 85 -10.41 -1.36 -1.32
CA TYR A 85 -10.07 -2.59 -2.02
C TYR A 85 -10.71 -3.80 -1.36
N THR A 86 -10.55 -3.95 -0.05
CA THR A 86 -11.05 -5.13 0.68
C THR A 86 -12.56 -5.31 0.54
N ASN A 87 -13.33 -4.23 0.60
CA ASN A 87 -14.80 -4.32 0.64
C ASN A 87 -15.45 -4.22 -0.75
N TYR A 88 -14.85 -3.48 -1.69
CA TYR A 88 -15.52 -3.06 -2.93
C TYR A 88 -14.81 -3.47 -4.23
N TYR A 89 -13.60 -4.05 -4.17
CA TYR A 89 -12.86 -4.40 -5.39
C TYR A 89 -13.63 -5.35 -6.33
N LYS A 90 -14.34 -6.33 -5.76
CA LYS A 90 -15.17 -7.30 -6.50
C LYS A 90 -16.19 -6.63 -7.43
N ASP A 91 -16.72 -5.47 -7.05
CA ASP A 91 -17.75 -4.75 -7.78
C ASP A 91 -17.19 -4.04 -9.03
N THR A 92 -15.87 -3.92 -9.13
CA THR A 92 -15.16 -3.24 -10.22
C THR A 92 -14.52 -4.18 -11.24
N LEU A 93 -14.45 -5.49 -10.95
CA LEU A 93 -13.73 -6.48 -11.77
C LEU A 93 -14.15 -6.53 -13.25
N LEU A 94 -15.44 -6.29 -13.51
CA LEU A 94 -16.02 -6.31 -14.86
C LEU A 94 -15.66 -5.07 -15.71
N ILE A 95 -15.21 -3.99 -15.07
CA ILE A 95 -14.84 -2.74 -15.76
C ILE A 95 -13.33 -2.65 -15.93
N LEU A 96 -12.57 -3.12 -14.94
CA LEU A 96 -11.12 -3.13 -15.01
C LEU A 96 -10.64 -4.10 -16.07
N ASN A 97 -9.62 -3.72 -16.83
CA ASN A 97 -8.94 -4.65 -17.72
C ASN A 97 -8.04 -5.61 -16.94
N GLN A 98 -7.48 -6.61 -17.64
CA GLN A 98 -6.66 -7.64 -17.01
C GLN A 98 -5.43 -7.07 -16.30
N ASN A 99 -4.70 -6.16 -16.93
CA ASN A 99 -3.46 -5.60 -16.38
C ASN A 99 -3.74 -4.73 -15.15
N GLN A 100 -4.80 -3.94 -15.17
CA GLN A 100 -5.29 -3.22 -13.99
C GLN A 100 -5.59 -4.17 -12.83
N ARG A 101 -6.33 -5.27 -13.10
CA ARG A 101 -6.68 -6.24 -12.06
C ARG A 101 -5.44 -6.90 -11.44
N ILE A 102 -4.49 -7.33 -12.27
CA ILE A 102 -3.23 -7.94 -11.83
C ILE A 102 -2.44 -6.94 -10.97
N SER A 103 -2.33 -5.70 -11.45
CA SER A 103 -1.58 -4.65 -10.76
C SER A 103 -2.19 -4.30 -9.40
N PHE A 104 -3.52 -4.11 -9.30
CA PHE A 104 -4.19 -3.93 -8.01
C PHE A 104 -3.97 -5.12 -7.07
N GLN A 105 -4.13 -6.36 -7.56
CA GLN A 105 -3.92 -7.56 -6.75
C GLN A 105 -2.50 -7.66 -6.20
N MET A 106 -1.50 -7.33 -7.01
CA MET A 106 -0.10 -7.33 -6.61
C MET A 106 0.18 -6.28 -5.53
N ILE A 107 -0.29 -5.04 -5.73
CA ILE A 107 -0.17 -3.95 -4.76
C ILE A 107 -0.79 -4.35 -3.42
N HIS A 108 -2.04 -4.83 -3.43
CA HIS A 108 -2.74 -5.15 -2.18
C HIS A 108 -2.24 -6.42 -1.51
N LYS A 109 -1.64 -7.35 -2.27
CA LYS A 109 -0.91 -8.48 -1.68
C LYS A 109 0.32 -8.00 -0.92
N LEU A 110 1.11 -7.09 -1.50
CA LEU A 110 2.27 -6.48 -0.82
C LEU A 110 1.85 -5.69 0.43
N VAL A 111 0.75 -4.94 0.37
CA VAL A 111 0.15 -4.28 1.55
C VAL A 111 -0.14 -5.28 2.67
N HIS A 112 -0.70 -6.44 2.32
CA HIS A 112 -1.00 -7.49 3.30
C HIS A 112 0.27 -8.13 3.89
N GLU A 113 1.30 -8.37 3.07
CA GLU A 113 2.58 -8.95 3.50
C GLU A 113 3.39 -8.00 4.40
N LEU A 114 3.19 -6.69 4.28
CA LEU A 114 3.79 -5.69 5.18
C LEU A 114 3.22 -5.72 6.61
N LEU A 115 2.17 -6.50 6.87
CA LEU A 115 1.51 -6.53 8.19
C LEU A 115 2.21 -7.47 9.20
N ASN A 116 2.31 -6.96 10.42
CA ASN A 116 2.41 -7.67 11.71
C ASN A 116 3.72 -8.35 12.13
N LYS A 117 4.52 -8.95 11.24
CA LYS A 117 5.65 -9.79 11.73
C LYS A 117 6.72 -8.98 12.48
N LEU A 118 7.13 -7.81 11.95
CA LEU A 118 8.16 -6.99 12.59
C LEU A 118 7.71 -6.41 13.94
N SER A 119 6.43 -6.04 14.08
CA SER A 119 5.89 -5.51 15.34
C SER A 119 5.93 -6.54 16.45
N ILE A 120 5.57 -7.80 16.15
CA ILE A 120 5.60 -8.90 17.11
C ILE A 120 7.03 -9.16 17.59
N GLU A 121 8.01 -9.17 16.68
CA GLU A 121 9.40 -9.42 17.06
C GLU A 121 10.03 -8.26 17.85
N HIS A 122 9.62 -7.01 17.60
CA HIS A 122 10.02 -5.88 18.43
C HIS A 122 9.46 -5.99 19.86
N GLU A 123 8.19 -6.36 20.02
CA GLU A 123 7.58 -6.53 21.33
C GLU A 123 8.29 -7.63 22.14
N LYS A 124 8.56 -8.78 21.52
CA LYS A 124 9.35 -9.87 22.13
C LYS A 124 10.74 -9.40 22.55
N ALA A 125 11.45 -8.67 21.69
CA ALA A 125 12.79 -8.17 22.02
C ALA A 125 12.78 -7.22 23.21
N GLN A 126 11.77 -6.35 23.32
CA GLN A 126 11.60 -5.45 24.46
C GLN A 126 11.31 -6.21 25.75
N ASP A 127 10.44 -7.21 25.70
CA ASP A 127 10.12 -8.01 26.88
C ASP A 127 11.31 -8.81 27.36
N MET A 128 12.10 -9.38 26.44
CA MET A 128 13.37 -10.03 26.77
C MET A 128 14.35 -9.06 27.42
N TYR A 129 14.50 -7.85 26.87
CA TYR A 129 15.36 -6.82 27.43
C TYR A 129 14.94 -6.39 28.83
N ARG A 130 13.64 -6.19 29.06
CA ARG A 130 13.08 -5.82 30.37
C ARG A 130 13.29 -6.91 31.41
N ARG A 131 13.17 -8.18 31.02
CA ARG A 131 13.28 -9.32 31.94
C ARG A 131 14.73 -9.67 32.28
N ASP A 132 15.58 -9.77 31.26
CA ASP A 132 16.90 -10.42 31.39
C ASP A 132 18.08 -9.46 31.17
N GLY A 133 17.84 -8.21 30.78
CA GLY A 133 18.89 -7.29 30.34
C GLY A 133 19.61 -7.79 29.08
N ILE A 134 20.78 -7.24 28.75
CA ILE A 134 21.52 -7.61 27.52
C ILE A 134 22.07 -9.03 27.64
N THR A 135 21.49 -9.96 26.88
CA THR A 135 21.88 -11.38 26.81
C THR A 135 22.24 -11.80 25.37
N SER A 136 22.80 -13.00 25.20
CA SER A 136 23.05 -13.57 23.87
C SER A 136 21.76 -13.78 23.06
N SER A 137 20.63 -14.06 23.72
CA SER A 137 19.33 -14.22 23.07
C SER A 137 18.82 -12.89 22.50
N ILE A 138 19.09 -11.76 23.15
CA ILE A 138 18.77 -10.43 22.60
C ILE A 138 19.61 -10.11 21.36
N LYS A 139 20.86 -10.57 21.31
CA LYS A 139 21.68 -10.40 20.10
C LYS A 139 21.11 -11.16 18.91
N ILE A 140 20.72 -12.42 19.12
CA ILE A 140 20.04 -13.24 18.09
C ILE A 140 18.74 -12.57 17.64
N GLN A 141 17.95 -12.07 18.59
CA GLN A 141 16.71 -11.33 18.28
C GLN A 141 16.99 -10.04 17.48
N GLY A 142 18.11 -9.35 17.77
CA GLY A 142 18.55 -8.17 17.02
C GLY A 142 18.91 -8.49 15.56
N GLU A 143 19.50 -9.66 15.30
CA GLU A 143 19.75 -10.15 13.93
C GLU A 143 18.43 -10.42 13.20
N GLU A 144 17.47 -11.10 13.84
CA GLU A 144 16.15 -11.36 13.24
C GLU A 144 15.39 -10.05 12.93
N ILE A 145 15.42 -9.07 13.85
CA ILE A 145 14.83 -7.74 13.62
C ILE A 145 15.54 -7.01 12.47
N GLY A 146 16.86 -7.17 12.35
CA GLY A 146 17.64 -6.63 11.24
C GLY A 146 17.17 -7.17 9.90
N GLU A 147 17.07 -8.49 9.76
CA GLU A 147 16.59 -9.15 8.54
C GLU A 147 15.13 -8.80 8.21
N LEU A 148 14.26 -8.74 9.22
CA LEU A 148 12.88 -8.28 9.03
C LEU A 148 12.81 -6.80 8.61
N SER A 149 13.73 -5.96 9.09
CA SER A 149 13.82 -4.56 8.69
C SER A 149 14.31 -4.42 7.25
N LYS A 150 15.24 -5.28 6.79
CA LYS A 150 15.66 -5.34 5.38
C LYS A 150 14.48 -5.73 4.49
N ALA A 151 13.79 -6.81 4.83
CA ALA A 151 12.64 -7.28 4.08
C ALA A 151 11.50 -6.25 4.05
N GLY A 152 11.22 -5.60 5.19
CA GLY A 152 10.23 -4.52 5.27
C GLY A 152 10.60 -3.31 4.40
N TYR A 153 11.84 -2.84 4.47
CA TYR A 153 12.32 -1.76 3.62
C TYR A 153 12.21 -2.10 2.12
N PHE A 154 12.63 -3.31 1.75
CA PHE A 154 12.55 -3.81 0.38
C PHE A 154 11.11 -3.84 -0.12
N ASN A 155 10.20 -4.42 0.67
CA ASN A 155 8.79 -4.54 0.33
C ASN A 155 8.12 -3.17 0.22
N CYS A 156 8.45 -2.22 1.10
CA CYS A 156 7.93 -0.86 1.02
C CYS A 156 8.38 -0.13 -0.26
N LEU A 157 9.67 -0.20 -0.62
CA LEU A 157 10.14 0.41 -1.87
C LEU A 157 9.52 -0.25 -3.10
N THR A 158 9.42 -1.58 -3.09
CA THR A 158 8.76 -2.36 -4.15
C THR A 158 7.29 -1.97 -4.29
N LEU A 159 6.56 -1.86 -3.18
CA LEU A 159 5.17 -1.42 -3.15
C LEU A 159 5.02 0.01 -3.69
N ASN A 160 5.88 0.93 -3.25
CA ASN A 160 5.86 2.31 -3.74
C ASN A 160 6.10 2.38 -5.26
N TRP A 161 7.01 1.55 -5.78
CA TRP A 161 7.23 1.43 -7.23
C TRP A 161 5.99 0.93 -7.96
N HIS A 162 5.36 -0.15 -7.49
CA HIS A 162 4.15 -0.70 -8.13
C HIS A 162 2.98 0.29 -8.11
N ILE A 163 2.80 1.01 -7.02
CA ILE A 163 1.77 2.06 -6.92
C ILE A 163 2.06 3.18 -7.93
N ASN A 164 3.29 3.71 -7.96
CA ASN A 164 3.68 4.73 -8.91
C ASN A 164 3.48 4.27 -10.35
N PHE A 165 3.93 3.06 -10.67
CA PHE A 165 3.79 2.47 -11.99
C PHE A 165 2.31 2.38 -12.39
N HIS A 166 1.43 1.91 -11.50
CA HIS A 166 0.00 1.84 -11.74
C HIS A 166 -0.64 3.23 -11.92
N LEU A 167 -0.28 4.19 -11.08
CA LEU A 167 -0.83 5.55 -11.13
C LEU A 167 -0.39 6.33 -12.36
N ILE A 168 0.80 6.04 -12.92
CA ILE A 168 1.27 6.63 -14.18
C ILE A 168 0.59 5.94 -15.36
N ASN A 169 0.46 4.60 -15.32
CA ASN A 169 -0.06 3.78 -16.41
C ASN A 169 -1.51 3.34 -16.18
N LYS A 170 -2.38 4.25 -15.71
CA LYS A 170 -3.75 3.92 -15.26
C LYS A 170 -4.59 3.13 -16.27
N ILE A 171 -4.40 3.40 -17.56
CA ILE A 171 -5.18 2.75 -18.62
C ILE A 171 -4.72 1.32 -18.81
N ASP A 172 -3.41 1.07 -18.80
CA ASP A 172 -2.83 -0.24 -19.08
C ASP A 172 -1.49 -0.41 -18.32
N PRO A 173 -1.52 -0.83 -17.05
CA PRO A 173 -0.31 -1.00 -16.25
C PRO A 173 0.34 -2.36 -16.56
N ASP A 174 0.85 -2.50 -17.78
CA ASP A 174 1.45 -3.74 -18.27
C ASP A 174 2.90 -3.91 -17.75
N LEU A 175 3.09 -4.96 -16.95
CA LEU A 175 4.40 -5.43 -16.46
C LEU A 175 4.72 -6.82 -16.99
N SER A 176 4.42 -7.08 -18.26
CA SER A 176 4.74 -8.34 -18.92
C SER A 176 6.24 -8.62 -18.91
N LEU A 177 6.60 -9.90 -18.77
CA LEU A 177 7.99 -10.37 -18.78
C LEU A 177 8.72 -9.92 -20.06
N TYR A 178 10.01 -9.61 -19.92
CA TYR A 178 10.89 -9.17 -21.00
C TYR A 178 10.50 -7.85 -21.69
N SER A 179 9.47 -7.16 -21.20
CA SER A 179 9.21 -5.78 -21.61
C SER A 179 10.32 -4.84 -21.12
N LYS A 180 10.42 -3.66 -21.74
CA LYS A 180 11.33 -2.60 -21.27
C LYS A 180 11.02 -2.24 -19.82
N THR A 181 9.74 -2.10 -19.46
CA THR A 181 9.30 -1.81 -18.10
C THR A 181 9.74 -2.89 -17.11
N HIS A 182 9.67 -4.16 -17.50
CA HIS A 182 10.16 -5.26 -16.67
C HIS A 182 11.67 -5.19 -16.46
N ALA A 183 12.45 -4.85 -17.50
CA ALA A 183 13.89 -4.62 -17.35
C ALA A 183 14.19 -3.45 -16.39
N ASP A 184 13.47 -2.32 -16.53
CA ASP A 184 13.61 -1.16 -15.64
C ASP A 184 13.23 -1.52 -14.18
N TYR A 185 12.22 -2.37 -13.99
CA TYR A 185 11.84 -2.90 -12.69
C TYR A 185 12.95 -3.75 -12.06
N LEU A 186 13.59 -4.65 -12.83
CA LEU A 186 14.69 -5.47 -12.32
C LEU A 186 15.88 -4.61 -11.88
N ILE A 187 16.26 -3.59 -12.66
CA ILE A 187 17.28 -2.62 -12.28
C ILE A 187 16.89 -1.93 -10.98
N PHE A 188 15.64 -1.50 -10.86
CA PHE A 188 15.15 -0.88 -9.63
C PHE A 188 15.31 -1.82 -8.42
N LEU A 189 15.00 -3.11 -8.53
CA LEU A 189 15.17 -4.07 -7.44
C LEU A 189 16.63 -4.20 -6.99
N GLU A 190 17.60 -4.12 -7.91
CA GLU A 190 19.02 -4.12 -7.56
C GLU A 190 19.41 -2.89 -6.74
N THR A 191 18.90 -1.70 -7.12
CA THR A 191 19.18 -0.44 -6.40
C THR A 191 18.62 -0.43 -4.97
N ILE A 192 17.61 -1.25 -4.66
CA ILE A 192 17.08 -1.36 -3.30
C ILE A 192 18.12 -1.97 -2.36
N ASN A 193 18.80 -3.03 -2.81
CA ASN A 193 19.79 -3.72 -1.99
C ASN A 193 20.98 -2.79 -1.69
N GLU A 194 21.42 -2.01 -2.67
CA GLU A 194 22.46 -1.00 -2.48
C GLU A 194 22.06 0.02 -1.39
N LYS A 195 20.82 0.55 -1.46
CA LYS A 195 20.29 1.47 -0.43
C LYS A 195 20.21 0.86 0.96
N ILE A 196 19.85 -0.42 1.06
CA ILE A 196 19.81 -1.14 2.34
C ILE A 196 21.22 -1.19 2.95
N GLU A 197 22.22 -1.58 2.16
CA GLU A 197 23.60 -1.66 2.62
C GLU A 197 24.18 -0.28 2.98
N GLU A 198 23.84 0.77 2.21
CA GLU A 198 24.19 2.16 2.56
C GLU A 198 23.60 2.59 3.91
N LEU A 199 22.32 2.27 4.17
CA LEU A 199 21.68 2.58 5.45
C LEU A 199 22.36 1.85 6.62
N ILE A 200 22.65 0.56 6.46
CA ILE A 200 23.36 -0.23 7.48
C ILE A 200 24.78 0.33 7.70
N ALA A 201 25.51 0.64 6.63
CA ALA A 201 26.85 1.22 6.71
C ALA A 201 26.83 2.60 7.38
N SER A 202 25.83 3.43 7.09
CA SER A 202 25.68 4.74 7.74
C SER A 202 25.47 4.60 9.24
N GLY A 203 24.74 3.58 9.67
CA GLY A 203 24.50 3.25 11.08
C GLY A 203 25.75 2.97 11.89
N LYS A 204 26.75 2.30 11.30
CA LYS A 204 28.02 1.94 11.96
C LYS A 204 28.80 3.15 12.48
N ASN A 205 28.60 4.32 11.87
CA ASN A 205 29.32 5.55 12.16
C ASN A 205 28.56 6.51 13.08
N ILE A 206 27.31 6.21 13.44
CA ILE A 206 26.48 7.08 14.29
C ILE A 206 26.68 6.68 15.76
N LYS A 207 26.93 7.67 16.63
CA LYS A 207 27.06 7.42 18.07
C LYS A 207 25.70 7.07 18.66
N THR A 208 25.70 6.20 19.67
CA THR A 208 24.44 5.72 20.29
C THR A 208 23.62 6.89 20.84
N GLU A 209 24.28 7.89 21.44
CA GLU A 209 23.61 9.08 21.99
C GLU A 209 22.87 9.90 20.93
N ASP A 210 23.33 9.87 19.66
CA ASP A 210 22.67 10.59 18.57
C ASP A 210 21.36 9.94 18.14
N PHE A 211 21.16 8.66 18.47
CA PHE A 211 19.89 8.00 18.21
C PHE A 211 18.78 8.37 19.19
N GLU A 212 19.17 8.80 20.39
CA GLU A 212 18.29 9.13 21.52
C GLU A 212 17.99 10.63 21.63
N LYS A 213 18.66 11.46 20.83
CA LYS A 213 18.39 12.90 20.76
C LYS A 213 16.96 13.14 20.26
N ILE A 214 16.11 13.62 21.15
CA ILE A 214 14.82 14.22 20.80
C ILE A 214 15.13 15.52 20.05
N TYR A 215 14.80 15.59 18.76
CA TYR A 215 14.98 16.81 17.98
C TYR A 215 14.08 17.92 18.54
N HIS A 216 14.69 18.98 19.06
CA HIS A 216 13.98 20.19 19.47
C HIS A 216 13.50 21.00 18.25
N GLU A 217 12.45 21.80 18.44
CA GLU A 217 11.75 22.57 17.41
C GLU A 217 12.69 23.46 16.55
N TYR A 218 13.81 23.93 17.11
CA TYR A 218 14.81 24.74 16.39
C TYR A 218 15.56 23.99 15.27
N TYR A 219 15.53 22.65 15.25
CA TYR A 219 16.12 21.87 14.16
C TYR A 219 15.25 21.85 12.90
N PHE A 220 13.98 22.24 13.00
CA PHE A 220 13.02 22.23 11.89
C PHE A 220 12.67 23.64 11.39
N SER A 221 13.11 24.69 12.09
CA SER A 221 12.83 26.09 11.72
C SER A 221 13.63 26.60 10.52
N SER A 222 14.69 25.90 10.11
CA SER A 222 15.49 26.22 8.92
C SER A 222 14.90 25.72 7.60
N VAL A 223 13.85 24.89 7.62
CA VAL A 223 13.24 24.30 6.41
C VAL A 223 12.07 25.15 5.86
N LYS A 224 11.76 26.29 6.48
CA LYS A 224 10.67 27.20 6.03
C LYS A 224 11.12 28.37 5.14
N GLN A 225 12.27 28.29 4.49
CA GLN A 225 12.68 29.28 3.47
C GLN A 225 13.30 28.59 2.26
N ALA A 226 12.43 28.02 1.40
CA ALA A 226 12.69 27.80 -0.02
C ALA A 226 11.36 27.81 -0.77
#